data_AF-A0A7Y4QHF7-F1
#
_entry.id   AF-A0A7Y4QHF7-F1
#
_cell.length_a   1.000
_cell.length_b   1.000
_cell.length_c   1.000
_cell.angle_alpha   90.00
_cell.angle_beta   90.00
_cell.angle_gamma   90.00
#
_symmetry.space_group_name_H-M   'P 1'
#
loop_
_entity.id
_entity.type
_entity.pdbx_description
1 polymer ?
#
loop_
_entity_poly.entity_id
_entity_poly.type
_entity_poly.pdbx_seq_one_letter_code
_entity_poly.pdbx_strand_id
1 'polypeptide(L)'
;MNSWTVDGVDQLYRQWFWFRTGSTGKEKTISQLDLETPCHQESDNYLTTKYVSYGKFTIGINYTLLGGAEGSGSSTIGEQIIVKNISGAALDFHFFQYVDFDLGGSSAGDTLELGQDASGLFNSAYQHKGASYFADEFLTPGANHGQAALASPDFTLFYSLTDNSPTTLNNFAGPISGDTSWAFQWDVTIPVNGTFNISLNKSVYVSAVPEPSVLALAGLTCALFAGARRRHCKR
;
A
#
# COMPACT_ATOMS: atom_id res chain seq x y z
N MET A 1 8.03 0.95 5.83
CA MET A 1 8.46 1.70 4.63
C MET A 1 7.87 3.10 4.70
N ASN A 2 8.62 4.14 4.35
CA ASN A 2 8.22 5.54 4.46
C ASN A 2 8.48 6.36 3.18
N SER A 3 8.80 5.67 2.10
CA SER A 3 8.91 6.22 0.75
C SER A 3 8.92 5.07 -0.25
N TRP A 4 8.39 5.30 -1.43
CA TRP A 4 8.50 4.45 -2.60
C TRP A 4 8.53 5.33 -3.85
N THR A 5 9.74 5.59 -4.35
CA THR A 5 9.96 6.45 -5.51
C THR A 5 9.83 5.68 -6.81
N VAL A 6 8.99 6.20 -7.72
CA VAL A 6 8.83 5.73 -9.10
C VAL A 6 9.05 6.92 -10.03
N ASP A 7 10.02 6.80 -10.94
CA ASP A 7 10.44 7.86 -11.87
C ASP A 7 10.66 9.24 -11.21
N GLY A 8 11.29 9.21 -10.03
CA GLY A 8 11.65 10.43 -9.28
C GLY A 8 10.50 11.02 -8.44
N VAL A 9 9.32 10.41 -8.43
CA VAL A 9 8.18 10.83 -7.60
C VAL A 9 7.93 9.80 -6.52
N ASP A 10 7.93 10.24 -5.25
CA ASP A 10 7.50 9.40 -4.13
C ASP A 10 6.00 9.18 -4.17
N GLN A 11 5.57 7.92 -4.06
CA GLN A 11 4.18 7.51 -4.16
C GLN A 11 3.64 7.09 -2.79
N LEU A 12 4.49 6.83 -1.80
CA LEU A 12 4.09 6.22 -0.53
C LEU A 12 4.44 7.15 0.63
N TYR A 13 3.43 7.60 1.36
CA TYR A 13 3.65 8.30 2.63
C TYR A 13 4.09 7.32 3.72
N ARG A 14 3.37 6.19 3.86
CA ARG A 14 3.67 5.18 4.88
C ARG A 14 3.12 3.81 4.55
N GLN A 15 3.92 2.81 4.86
CA GLN A 15 3.44 1.45 5.07
C GLN A 15 4.11 0.88 6.31
N TRP A 16 3.34 0.23 7.17
CA TRP A 16 3.89 -0.38 8.37
C TRP A 16 3.06 -1.57 8.87
N PHE A 17 3.64 -2.35 9.78
CA PHE A 17 3.02 -3.55 10.32
C PHE A 17 2.91 -3.51 11.84
N TRP A 18 1.78 -3.99 12.33
CA TRP A 18 1.48 -4.15 13.75
C TRP A 18 1.06 -5.57 14.04
N PHE A 19 1.14 -5.95 15.31
CA PHE A 19 0.64 -7.21 15.80
C PHE A 19 0.09 -7.07 17.23
N ARG A 20 -0.77 -7.99 17.61
CA ARG A 20 -1.21 -8.21 19.00
C ARG A 20 -1.29 -9.71 19.28
N THR A 21 -1.02 -10.11 20.51
CA THR A 21 -1.16 -11.49 20.96
C THR A 21 -2.24 -11.59 22.02
N GLY A 22 -3.18 -12.53 21.88
CA GLY A 22 -4.33 -12.64 22.76
C GLY A 22 -5.33 -11.50 22.60
N SER A 23 -6.47 -11.56 23.31
CA SER A 23 -7.61 -10.66 23.15
C SER A 23 -7.53 -9.30 23.87
N THR A 24 -6.41 -8.98 24.55
CA THR A 24 -6.29 -7.77 25.38
C THR A 24 -4.99 -7.02 25.13
N GLY A 25 -4.96 -5.76 25.56
CA GLY A 25 -3.82 -4.86 25.34
C GLY A 25 -3.81 -4.27 23.94
N LYS A 26 -2.86 -3.36 23.71
CA LYS A 26 -2.71 -2.67 22.43
C LYS A 26 -1.94 -3.47 21.40
N GLU A 27 -2.12 -3.08 20.15
CA GLU A 27 -1.22 -3.44 19.06
C GLU A 27 0.20 -2.86 19.30
N LYS A 28 1.20 -3.59 18.81
CA LYS A 28 2.61 -3.19 18.81
C LYS A 28 3.12 -3.20 17.39
N THR A 29 3.95 -2.22 17.06
CA THR A 29 4.69 -2.23 15.79
C THR A 29 5.69 -3.39 15.77
N ILE A 30 5.94 -3.98 14.60
CA ILE A 30 6.97 -5.03 14.48
C ILE A 30 8.38 -4.55 14.87
N SER A 31 8.65 -3.25 14.75
CA SER A 31 9.90 -2.62 15.18
C SER A 31 10.12 -2.54 16.69
N GLN A 32 9.09 -2.84 17.49
CA GLN A 32 9.24 -2.99 18.95
C GLN A 32 9.72 -4.39 19.35
N LEU A 33 9.88 -5.30 18.39
CA LEU A 33 10.55 -6.58 18.57
C LEU A 33 12.04 -6.44 18.33
N ASP A 34 12.82 -7.40 18.82
CA ASP A 34 14.25 -7.45 18.58
C ASP A 34 14.49 -7.84 17.11
N LEU A 35 15.19 -6.98 16.37
CA LEU A 35 15.65 -7.31 15.02
C LEU A 35 16.85 -8.25 15.13
N GLU A 36 16.75 -9.45 14.55
CA GLU A 36 17.86 -10.37 14.43
C GLU A 36 18.87 -9.78 13.44
N THR A 37 20.07 -9.45 13.93
CA THR A 37 21.04 -8.58 13.23
C THR A 37 21.96 -9.37 12.30
N PRO A 38 22.40 -8.77 11.16
CA PRO A 38 21.80 -7.65 10.43
C PRO A 38 20.70 -8.13 9.46
N CYS A 39 19.86 -7.19 9.01
CA CYS A 39 19.01 -7.44 7.85
C CYS A 39 19.88 -7.93 6.67
N HIS A 40 19.36 -8.91 5.93
CA HIS A 40 20.11 -9.58 4.88
C HIS A 40 19.62 -9.07 3.53
N GLN A 41 20.43 -8.24 2.87
CA GLN A 41 20.18 -7.79 1.51
C GLN A 41 20.96 -8.70 0.56
N GLU A 42 20.25 -9.65 -0.06
CA GLU A 42 20.87 -10.67 -0.94
C GLU A 42 21.22 -10.10 -2.31
N SER A 43 20.46 -9.11 -2.76
CA SER A 43 20.64 -8.38 -4.01
C SER A 43 20.08 -6.97 -3.88
N ASP A 44 20.36 -6.11 -4.87
CA ASP A 44 19.87 -4.73 -4.90
C ASP A 44 18.33 -4.63 -4.78
N ASN A 45 17.63 -5.68 -5.20
CA ASN A 45 16.17 -5.73 -5.25
C ASN A 45 15.54 -6.72 -4.26
N TYR A 46 16.30 -7.30 -3.33
CA TYR A 46 15.79 -8.27 -2.36
C TYR A 46 16.33 -8.03 -0.95
N LEU A 47 15.42 -7.95 0.02
CA LEU A 47 15.72 -7.70 1.42
C LEU A 47 14.97 -8.68 2.32
N THR A 48 15.68 -9.35 3.22
CA THR A 48 15.09 -10.17 4.28
C THR A 48 15.30 -9.52 5.65
N THR A 49 14.22 -9.48 6.43
CA THR A 49 14.22 -9.06 7.84
C THR A 49 13.67 -10.18 8.70
N LYS A 50 14.12 -10.25 9.96
CA LYS A 50 13.59 -11.20 10.94
C LYS A 50 13.53 -10.56 12.31
N TYR A 51 12.32 -10.45 12.83
CA TYR A 51 12.01 -9.90 14.14
C TYR A 51 11.69 -11.03 15.11
N VAL A 52 12.14 -10.90 16.36
CA VAL A 52 12.08 -11.95 17.37
C VAL A 52 11.39 -11.44 18.62
N SER A 53 10.41 -12.22 19.10
CA SER A 53 9.93 -12.17 20.47
C SER A 53 10.43 -13.44 21.17
N TYR A 54 11.47 -13.32 21.99
CA TYR A 54 12.18 -14.47 22.56
C TYR A 54 11.23 -15.45 23.28
N GLY A 55 11.31 -16.74 22.90
CA GLY A 55 10.49 -17.81 23.44
C GLY A 55 9.01 -17.78 23.03
N LYS A 56 8.60 -16.85 22.17
CA LYS A 56 7.20 -16.66 21.76
C LYS A 56 6.98 -16.89 20.28
N PHE A 57 7.50 -16.00 19.43
CA PHE A 57 7.34 -16.10 17.98
C PHE A 57 8.43 -15.31 17.23
N THR A 58 8.53 -15.55 15.93
CA THR A 58 9.33 -14.74 15.01
C THR A 58 8.46 -14.21 13.87
N ILE A 59 8.79 -13.04 13.34
CA ILE A 59 8.18 -12.46 12.13
C ILE A 59 9.30 -12.24 11.12
N GLY A 60 9.34 -13.04 10.06
CA GLY A 60 10.20 -12.82 8.90
C GLY A 60 9.46 -12.03 7.83
N ILE A 61 10.14 -11.10 7.17
CA ILE A 61 9.60 -10.41 5.98
C ILE A 61 10.65 -10.41 4.88
N ASN A 62 10.29 -11.00 3.74
CA ASN A 62 11.07 -10.95 2.50
C ASN A 62 10.44 -9.92 1.58
N TYR A 63 11.21 -8.92 1.19
CA TYR A 63 10.82 -7.88 0.25
C TYR A 63 11.50 -8.16 -1.09
N THR A 64 10.75 -8.05 -2.18
CA THR A 64 11.28 -8.07 -3.55
C THR A 64 10.79 -6.83 -4.28
N LEU A 65 11.71 -6.01 -4.78
CA LEU A 65 11.40 -4.89 -5.66
C LEU A 65 11.48 -5.38 -7.11
N LEU A 66 10.39 -5.18 -7.85
CA LEU A 66 10.28 -5.45 -9.27
C LEU A 66 9.90 -4.15 -9.96
N GLY A 67 10.90 -3.36 -10.35
CA GLY A 67 10.68 -2.13 -11.12
C GLY A 67 10.28 -2.42 -12.58
N GLY A 68 9.64 -1.46 -13.21
CA GLY A 68 9.56 -1.37 -14.67
C GLY A 68 10.86 -0.84 -15.28
N ALA A 69 10.86 -0.63 -16.60
CA ALA A 69 11.94 0.09 -17.24
C ALA A 69 11.97 1.55 -16.72
N GLU A 70 13.15 2.17 -16.69
CA GLU A 70 13.27 3.59 -16.33
C GLU A 70 12.33 4.44 -17.20
N GLY A 71 11.50 5.27 -16.57
CA GLY A 71 10.51 6.10 -17.27
C GLY A 71 9.22 5.36 -17.66
N SER A 72 9.04 4.09 -17.27
CA SER A 72 7.80 3.34 -17.57
C SER A 72 6.64 3.69 -16.65
N GLY A 73 6.88 4.49 -15.60
CA GLY A 73 5.90 4.87 -14.61
C GLY A 73 5.42 3.72 -13.74
N SER A 74 6.10 2.57 -13.69
CA SER A 74 5.61 1.37 -13.01
C SER A 74 6.66 0.73 -12.11
N SER A 75 6.23 0.26 -10.95
CA SER A 75 7.03 -0.51 -10.00
C SER A 75 6.12 -1.41 -9.18
N THR A 76 6.65 -2.55 -8.75
CA THR A 76 5.95 -3.52 -7.90
C THR A 76 6.84 -3.90 -6.72
N ILE A 77 6.24 -4.08 -5.54
CA ILE A 77 6.87 -4.65 -4.35
C ILE A 77 6.12 -5.91 -3.96
N GLY A 78 6.83 -7.04 -3.95
CA GLY A 78 6.37 -8.27 -3.33
C GLY A 78 6.83 -8.35 -1.88
N GLU A 79 5.93 -8.76 -0.99
CA GLU A 79 6.26 -9.00 0.42
C GLU A 79 5.78 -10.38 0.83
N GLN A 80 6.66 -11.19 1.42
CA GLN A 80 6.30 -12.46 2.04
C GLN A 80 6.56 -12.37 3.53
N ILE A 81 5.48 -12.42 4.31
CA ILE A 81 5.51 -12.34 5.77
C ILE A 81 5.32 -13.75 6.33
N ILE A 82 6.20 -14.13 7.25
CA ILE A 82 6.24 -15.45 7.86
C ILE A 82 6.19 -15.27 9.37
N VAL A 83 5.07 -15.61 9.99
CA VAL A 83 4.91 -15.62 11.46
C VAL A 83 5.06 -17.06 11.95
N LYS A 84 6.07 -17.32 12.77
CA LYS A 84 6.31 -18.65 13.35
C LYS A 84 6.13 -18.62 14.85
N ASN A 85 5.25 -19.48 15.37
CA ASN A 85 5.13 -19.70 16.80
C ASN A 85 6.26 -20.62 17.27
N ILE A 86 7.11 -20.14 18.18
CA ILE A 86 8.24 -20.90 18.75
C ILE A 86 8.03 -21.21 20.24
N SER A 87 6.84 -20.93 20.75
CA SER A 87 6.47 -21.18 22.14
C SER A 87 5.99 -22.62 22.35
N GLY A 88 5.73 -22.98 23.61
CA GLY A 88 5.13 -24.27 23.99
C GLY A 88 3.60 -24.32 23.98
N ALA A 89 2.91 -23.25 23.55
CA ALA A 89 1.44 -23.19 23.49
C ALA A 89 0.95 -22.65 22.15
N ALA A 90 -0.33 -22.85 21.83
CA ALA A 90 -0.93 -22.20 20.66
C ALA A 90 -0.90 -20.67 20.84
N LEU A 91 -0.60 -19.95 19.77
CA LEU A 91 -0.47 -18.49 19.77
C LEU A 91 -1.70 -17.87 19.11
N ASP A 92 -2.52 -17.21 19.91
CA ASP A 92 -3.58 -16.31 19.42
C ASP A 92 -2.92 -15.02 18.92
N PHE A 93 -2.96 -14.80 17.60
CA PHE A 93 -2.19 -13.78 16.91
C PHE A 93 -3.09 -12.93 16.00
N HIS A 94 -2.99 -11.62 16.17
CA HIS A 94 -3.62 -10.63 15.32
C HIS A 94 -2.53 -9.86 14.60
N PHE A 95 -2.53 -9.86 13.27
CA PHE A 95 -1.55 -9.15 12.46
C PHE A 95 -2.23 -8.06 11.64
N PHE A 96 -1.59 -6.92 11.52
CA PHE A 96 -2.14 -5.77 10.82
C PHE A 96 -1.12 -5.20 9.86
N GLN A 97 -1.61 -4.80 8.69
CA GLN A 97 -0.89 -3.97 7.75
C GLN A 97 -1.62 -2.64 7.63
N TYR A 98 -0.90 -1.54 7.63
CA TYR A 98 -1.40 -0.20 7.29
C TYR A 98 -0.65 0.33 6.07
N VAL A 99 -1.35 1.01 5.18
CA VAL A 99 -0.80 1.65 3.99
C VAL A 99 -1.46 3.00 3.75
N ASP A 100 -0.66 3.95 3.32
CA ASP A 100 -1.01 5.32 3.01
C ASP A 100 -0.17 5.78 1.82
N PHE A 101 -0.79 5.84 0.64
CA PHE A 101 -0.18 6.31 -0.60
C PHE A 101 -0.51 7.79 -0.81
N ASP A 102 0.49 8.53 -1.27
CA ASP A 102 0.39 9.90 -1.76
C ASP A 102 0.59 9.88 -3.28
N LEU A 103 -0.41 9.43 -4.04
CA LEU A 103 -0.22 9.19 -5.47
C LEU A 103 0.14 10.47 -6.22
N GLY A 104 1.18 10.38 -7.04
CA GLY A 104 1.77 11.53 -7.74
C GLY A 104 2.48 12.52 -6.80
N GLY A 105 2.92 12.09 -5.62
CA GLY A 105 3.66 12.90 -4.66
C GLY A 105 2.78 13.91 -3.90
N SER A 106 1.49 13.60 -3.76
CA SER A 106 0.54 14.48 -3.06
C SER A 106 -0.61 13.66 -2.49
N SER A 107 -0.98 13.93 -1.23
CA SER A 107 -2.08 13.22 -0.56
C SER A 107 -3.49 13.61 -1.04
N ALA A 108 -3.66 14.78 -1.66
CA ALA A 108 -4.98 15.24 -2.08
C ALA A 108 -5.49 14.54 -3.36
N GLY A 109 -6.76 14.11 -3.32
CA GLY A 109 -7.53 13.73 -4.51
C GLY A 109 -7.45 12.26 -4.89
N ASP A 110 -7.03 11.42 -3.95
CA ASP A 110 -6.96 9.98 -4.12
C ASP A 110 -8.34 9.36 -3.82
N THR A 111 -8.65 8.26 -4.48
CA THR A 111 -9.87 7.47 -4.28
C THR A 111 -9.46 6.03 -4.01
N LEU A 112 -9.97 5.47 -2.91
CA LEU A 112 -9.60 4.15 -2.40
C LEU A 112 -10.84 3.26 -2.23
N GLU A 113 -10.72 2.00 -2.62
CA GLU A 113 -11.67 0.92 -2.36
C GLU A 113 -10.94 -0.40 -2.03
N LEU A 114 -11.53 -1.23 -1.17
CA LEU A 114 -11.05 -2.55 -0.81
C LEU A 114 -11.91 -3.63 -1.46
N GLY A 115 -11.28 -4.68 -1.97
CA GLY A 115 -11.95 -5.84 -2.54
C GLY A 115 -11.96 -7.04 -1.59
N GLN A 116 -12.99 -7.87 -1.76
CA GLN A 116 -13.13 -9.15 -1.07
C GLN A 116 -13.14 -10.30 -2.07
N ASP A 117 -12.63 -11.46 -1.66
CA ASP A 117 -12.70 -12.69 -2.43
C ASP A 117 -14.09 -13.37 -2.33
N ALA A 118 -14.26 -14.48 -3.03
CA ALA A 118 -15.51 -15.24 -3.02
C ALA A 118 -15.85 -15.85 -1.64
N SER A 119 -14.91 -15.88 -0.69
CA SER A 119 -15.12 -16.32 0.69
C SER A 119 -15.47 -15.15 1.62
N GLY A 120 -15.55 -13.92 1.10
CA GLY A 120 -15.84 -12.72 1.87
C GLY A 120 -14.64 -12.18 2.67
N LEU A 121 -13.44 -12.69 2.41
CA LEU A 121 -12.21 -12.17 3.04
C LEU A 121 -11.65 -11.03 2.20
N PHE A 122 -11.15 -9.98 2.86
CA PHE A 122 -10.51 -8.86 2.17
C PHE A 122 -9.22 -9.32 1.51
N ASN A 123 -9.05 -9.13 0.21
CA ASN A 123 -7.90 -9.65 -0.52
C ASN A 123 -7.26 -8.66 -1.49
N SER A 124 -7.78 -7.43 -1.55
CA SER A 124 -7.22 -6.39 -2.39
C SER A 124 -7.54 -4.98 -1.91
N ALA A 125 -6.68 -4.04 -2.29
CA ALA A 125 -6.93 -2.60 -2.21
C ALA A 125 -6.65 -1.98 -3.58
N TYR A 126 -7.42 -0.98 -3.96
CA TYR A 126 -7.22 -0.22 -5.18
C TYR A 126 -7.36 1.26 -4.86
N GLN A 127 -6.28 2.01 -5.10
CA GLN A 127 -6.24 3.47 -4.96
C GLN A 127 -5.90 4.09 -6.31
N HIS A 128 -6.56 5.18 -6.67
CA HIS A 128 -6.23 5.93 -7.87
C HIS A 128 -6.40 7.43 -7.67
N LYS A 129 -5.70 8.20 -8.50
CA LYS A 129 -5.80 9.66 -8.55
C LYS A 129 -6.13 10.10 -9.95
N GLY A 130 -7.38 10.54 -10.12
CA GLY A 130 -7.94 10.82 -11.44
C GLY A 130 -7.76 9.61 -12.37
N ALA A 131 -7.27 9.87 -13.58
CA ALA A 131 -7.02 8.85 -14.61
C ALA A 131 -5.52 8.57 -14.83
N SER A 132 -4.64 9.06 -13.95
CA SER A 132 -3.19 9.11 -14.22
C SER A 132 -2.37 8.24 -13.29
N TYR A 133 -2.68 8.20 -11.99
CA TYR A 133 -1.89 7.46 -11.01
C TYR A 133 -2.75 6.37 -10.38
N PHE A 134 -2.16 5.21 -10.21
CA PHE A 134 -2.82 4.02 -9.69
C PHE A 134 -1.88 3.29 -8.75
N ALA A 135 -2.43 2.77 -7.67
CA ALA A 135 -1.82 1.74 -6.84
C ALA A 135 -2.82 0.61 -6.61
N ASP A 136 -2.34 -0.62 -6.67
CA ASP A 136 -3.08 -1.79 -6.25
C ASP A 136 -2.29 -2.59 -5.22
N GLU A 137 -3.04 -3.33 -4.43
CA GLU A 137 -2.51 -4.35 -3.55
C GLU A 137 -3.35 -5.61 -3.67
N PHE A 138 -2.69 -6.76 -3.76
CA PHE A 138 -3.31 -8.07 -3.64
C PHE A 138 -2.63 -8.86 -2.55
N LEU A 139 -3.42 -9.65 -1.82
CA LEU A 139 -2.92 -10.43 -0.71
C LEU A 139 -3.50 -11.84 -0.65
N THR A 140 -2.71 -12.77 -0.13
CA THR A 140 -3.14 -14.15 0.16
C THR A 140 -2.45 -14.69 1.41
N PRO A 141 -3.17 -15.33 2.33
CA PRO A 141 -4.63 -15.51 2.35
C PRO A 141 -5.36 -14.19 2.60
N GLY A 142 -6.64 -14.14 2.24
CA GLY A 142 -7.52 -13.01 2.55
C GLY A 142 -7.53 -12.67 4.05
N ALA A 143 -7.61 -11.38 4.35
CA ALA A 143 -7.72 -10.83 5.70
C ALA A 143 -9.15 -10.95 6.24
N ASN A 144 -9.27 -11.20 7.55
CA ASN A 144 -10.55 -11.31 8.24
C ASN A 144 -11.29 -9.97 8.27
N HIS A 145 -10.54 -8.88 8.39
CA HIS A 145 -11.07 -7.53 8.38
C HIS A 145 -10.22 -6.59 7.52
N GLY A 146 -10.87 -5.56 6.99
CA GLY A 146 -10.25 -4.50 6.21
C GLY A 146 -10.91 -3.16 6.55
N GLN A 147 -10.18 -2.06 6.40
CA GLN A 147 -10.76 -0.73 6.62
C GLN A 147 -10.07 0.30 5.75
N ALA A 148 -10.83 0.96 4.88
CA ALA A 148 -10.47 2.22 4.26
C ALA A 148 -10.78 3.38 5.22
N ALA A 149 -9.99 4.44 5.19
CA ALA A 149 -10.22 5.64 5.99
C ALA A 149 -9.57 6.86 5.35
N LEU A 150 -9.97 8.06 5.80
CA LEU A 150 -9.17 9.25 5.54
C LEU A 150 -7.94 9.23 6.46
N ALA A 151 -6.76 9.42 5.88
CA ALA A 151 -5.53 9.61 6.65
C ALA A 151 -5.50 11.01 7.28
N SER A 152 -5.96 12.06 6.58
CA SER A 152 -6.00 13.43 7.10
C SER A 152 -7.43 14.01 7.08
N PRO A 153 -7.80 14.89 8.04
CA PRO A 153 -7.01 15.37 9.18
C PRO A 153 -7.11 14.48 10.44
N ASP A 154 -8.02 13.50 10.44
CA ASP A 154 -8.41 12.82 11.68
C ASP A 154 -7.52 11.62 12.03
N PHE A 155 -6.73 11.09 11.08
CA PHE A 155 -5.82 9.94 11.24
C PHE A 155 -6.44 8.76 12.01
N THR A 156 -7.76 8.58 11.92
CA THR A 156 -8.52 7.71 12.84
C THR A 156 -8.03 6.27 12.83
N LEU A 157 -7.75 5.75 11.64
CA LEU A 157 -7.23 4.40 11.44
C LEU A 157 -5.80 4.24 11.98
N PHE A 158 -4.92 5.21 11.73
CA PHE A 158 -3.57 5.17 12.26
C PHE A 158 -3.57 5.27 13.79
N TYR A 159 -4.44 6.10 14.35
CA TYR A 159 -4.58 6.26 15.80
C TYR A 159 -5.16 5.04 16.48
N SER A 160 -6.14 4.33 15.89
CA SER A 160 -6.63 3.08 16.48
C SER A 160 -5.49 2.06 16.60
N LEU A 161 -4.62 1.93 15.61
CA LEU A 161 -3.47 1.02 15.64
C LEU A 161 -2.34 1.44 16.61
N THR A 162 -2.39 2.64 17.17
CA THR A 162 -1.33 3.19 18.04
C THR A 162 -1.81 3.57 19.44
N ASP A 163 -3.10 3.42 19.71
CA ASP A 163 -3.69 3.71 21.01
C ASP A 163 -3.36 2.63 22.06
N ASN A 164 -4.06 2.63 23.20
CA ASN A 164 -3.84 1.68 24.29
C ASN A 164 -4.92 0.58 24.37
N SER A 165 -5.77 0.47 23.35
CA SER A 165 -6.89 -0.46 23.26
C SER A 165 -6.65 -1.50 22.15
N PRO A 166 -7.27 -2.69 22.24
CA PRO A 166 -7.30 -3.61 21.11
C PRO A 166 -8.09 -3.01 19.94
N THR A 167 -7.54 -3.09 18.73
CA THR A 167 -8.23 -2.73 17.50
C THR A 167 -8.90 -3.94 16.85
N THR A 168 -10.13 -3.74 16.38
CA THR A 168 -10.77 -4.55 15.34
C THR A 168 -11.18 -3.61 14.21
N LEU A 169 -10.70 -3.86 13.00
CA LEU A 169 -11.04 -3.04 11.84
C LEU A 169 -12.55 -3.12 11.54
N ASN A 170 -13.14 -2.00 11.12
CA ASN A 170 -14.60 -1.86 11.06
C ASN A 170 -15.25 -2.42 9.78
N ASN A 171 -14.48 -3.02 8.86
CA ASN A 171 -14.95 -3.57 7.58
C ASN A 171 -15.48 -2.53 6.59
N PHE A 172 -15.19 -1.24 6.76
CA PHE A 172 -15.54 -0.23 5.77
C PHE A 172 -14.62 -0.37 4.55
N ALA A 173 -15.17 -0.85 3.43
CA ALA A 173 -14.42 -1.13 2.21
C ALA A 173 -14.23 0.09 1.29
N GLY A 174 -14.86 1.24 1.59
CA GLY A 174 -14.95 2.36 0.65
C GLY A 174 -16.14 2.23 -0.31
N PRO A 175 -16.15 2.96 -1.44
CA PRO A 175 -15.10 3.90 -1.84
C PRO A 175 -15.04 5.13 -0.93
N ILE A 176 -13.86 5.71 -0.79
CA ILE A 176 -13.63 6.99 -0.10
C ILE A 176 -12.67 7.84 -0.93
N SER A 177 -12.79 9.17 -0.84
CA SER A 177 -11.92 10.08 -1.60
C SER A 177 -11.39 11.21 -0.73
N GLY A 178 -10.14 11.60 -0.97
CA GLY A 178 -9.42 12.59 -0.17
C GLY A 178 -7.96 12.18 -0.04
N ASP A 179 -7.44 12.33 1.18
CA ASP A 179 -6.18 11.76 1.64
C ASP A 179 -6.51 10.43 2.31
N THR A 180 -6.18 9.31 1.67
CA THR A 180 -6.76 7.99 1.98
C THR A 180 -5.72 6.98 2.43
N SER A 181 -6.06 6.19 3.44
CA SER A 181 -5.27 5.06 3.91
C SER A 181 -6.13 3.82 4.08
N TRP A 182 -5.50 2.64 4.08
CA TRP A 182 -6.17 1.39 4.43
C TRP A 182 -5.39 0.56 5.42
N ALA A 183 -6.10 -0.39 6.02
CA ALA A 183 -5.50 -1.48 6.76
C ALA A 183 -6.19 -2.81 6.48
N PHE A 184 -5.41 -3.88 6.64
CA PHE A 184 -5.88 -5.26 6.68
C PHE A 184 -5.54 -5.90 8.02
N GLN A 185 -6.40 -6.80 8.49
CA GLN A 185 -6.24 -7.53 9.74
C GLN A 185 -6.45 -9.03 9.53
N TRP A 186 -5.49 -9.82 9.98
CA TRP A 186 -5.59 -11.28 10.05
C TRP A 186 -5.66 -11.72 11.51
N ASP A 187 -6.66 -12.53 11.82
CA ASP A 187 -6.87 -13.16 13.12
C ASP A 187 -6.62 -14.66 12.98
N VAL A 188 -5.57 -15.16 13.63
CA VAL A 188 -5.13 -16.55 13.46
C VAL A 188 -4.68 -17.14 14.79
N THR A 189 -5.06 -18.40 15.03
CA THR A 189 -4.43 -19.22 16.07
C THR A 189 -3.33 -20.06 15.44
N ILE A 190 -2.08 -19.78 15.75
CA ILE A 190 -0.90 -20.50 15.22
C ILE A 190 -0.55 -21.63 16.19
N PRO A 191 -0.63 -22.92 15.78
CA PRO A 191 -0.28 -24.05 16.64
C PRO A 191 1.16 -23.98 17.16
N VAL A 192 1.47 -24.79 18.18
CA VAL A 192 2.85 -24.98 18.67
C VAL A 192 3.76 -25.37 17.50
N ASN A 193 4.87 -24.65 17.31
CA ASN A 193 5.79 -24.80 16.16
C ASN A 193 5.16 -24.56 14.78
N GLY A 194 3.92 -24.06 14.73
CA GLY A 194 3.19 -23.74 13.52
C GLY A 194 3.69 -22.45 12.87
N THR A 195 3.27 -22.23 11.62
CA THR A 195 3.61 -21.05 10.83
C THR A 195 2.37 -20.54 10.12
N PHE A 196 2.23 -19.21 10.07
CA PHE A 196 1.27 -18.49 9.27
C PHE A 196 2.01 -17.63 8.26
N ASN A 197 1.59 -17.67 6.99
CA ASN A 197 2.25 -16.97 5.90
C ASN A 197 1.26 -16.03 5.21
N ILE A 198 1.72 -14.81 4.90
CA ILE A 198 1.00 -13.85 4.07
C ILE A 198 1.91 -13.50 2.89
N SER A 199 1.35 -13.49 1.69
CA SER A 199 2.00 -12.94 0.50
C SER A 199 1.23 -11.71 0.04
N LEU A 200 1.93 -10.60 -0.11
CA LEU A 200 1.43 -9.32 -0.58
C LEU A 200 2.12 -8.97 -1.89
N ASN A 201 1.37 -8.39 -2.81
CA ASN A 201 1.91 -7.77 -4.01
C ASN A 201 1.29 -6.38 -4.11
N LYS A 202 2.13 -5.35 -4.11
CA LYS A 202 1.73 -3.97 -4.33
C LYS A 202 2.30 -3.50 -5.64
N SER A 203 1.52 -2.82 -6.46
CA SER A 203 2.04 -2.14 -7.64
C SER A 203 1.63 -0.69 -7.66
N VAL A 204 2.51 0.15 -8.21
CA VAL A 204 2.20 1.50 -8.65
C VAL A 204 2.39 1.56 -10.15
N TYR A 205 1.47 2.22 -10.84
CA TYR A 205 1.59 2.49 -12.27
C TYR A 205 0.99 3.84 -12.65
N VAL A 206 1.65 4.51 -13.60
CA VAL A 206 1.23 5.79 -14.16
C VAL A 206 0.76 5.56 -15.59
N SER A 207 -0.48 5.95 -15.87
CA SER A 207 -0.98 6.03 -17.24
C SER A 207 -0.56 7.37 -17.84
N ALA A 208 0.15 7.33 -18.96
CA ALA A 208 0.42 8.52 -19.75
C ALA A 208 -0.90 9.05 -20.31
N VAL A 209 -1.48 10.06 -19.66
CA VAL A 209 -2.61 10.79 -20.24
C VAL A 209 -2.09 11.50 -21.48
N PRO A 210 -2.63 11.22 -22.69
CA PRO A 210 -2.25 11.95 -23.89
C PRO A 210 -2.53 13.42 -23.62
N GLU A 211 -1.51 14.27 -23.67
CA GLU A 211 -1.74 15.71 -23.57
C GLU A 211 -2.81 16.08 -24.61
N PRO A 212 -3.86 16.84 -24.25
CA PRO A 212 -4.85 17.30 -25.21
C PRO A 212 -4.18 18.27 -26.18
N SER A 213 -3.58 17.70 -27.22
CA SER A 213 -3.20 18.30 -28.48
C SER A 213 -2.96 19.81 -28.42
N VAL A 214 -1.95 20.25 -27.68
CA VAL A 214 -1.41 21.61 -27.82
C VAL A 214 -1.02 21.84 -29.28
N LEU A 215 -0.65 20.78 -30.01
CA LEU A 215 -0.48 20.74 -31.46
C LEU A 215 -1.77 20.96 -32.27
N ALA A 216 -2.94 20.49 -31.82
CA ALA A 216 -4.20 20.79 -32.51
C ALA A 216 -4.64 22.23 -32.26
N LEU A 217 -4.40 22.77 -31.06
CA LEU A 217 -4.68 24.18 -30.77
C LEU A 217 -3.69 25.12 -31.48
N ALA A 218 -2.42 24.74 -31.57
CA ALA A 218 -1.41 25.41 -32.40
C ALA A 218 -1.76 25.31 -33.90
N GLY A 219 -2.24 24.15 -34.36
CA GLY A 219 -2.71 23.96 -35.73
C GLY A 219 -3.92 24.83 -36.08
N LEU A 220 -4.91 24.90 -35.18
CA LEU A 220 -6.09 25.75 -35.32
C LEU A 220 -5.73 27.24 -35.31
N THR A 221 -4.85 27.67 -34.41
CA THR A 221 -4.39 29.06 -34.38
C THR A 221 -3.62 29.42 -35.65
N CYS A 222 -2.67 28.58 -36.10
CA CYS A 222 -1.98 28.79 -37.38
C CYS A 222 -2.93 28.82 -38.58
N ALA A 223 -3.95 27.95 -38.63
CA ALA A 223 -4.94 27.94 -39.69
C ALA A 223 -5.82 29.21 -39.70
N LEU A 224 -6.22 29.70 -38.52
CA LEU A 224 -6.98 30.94 -38.37
C LEU A 224 -6.15 32.17 -38.80
N PHE A 225 -4.86 32.24 -38.43
CA PHE A 225 -3.96 33.31 -38.87
C PHE A 225 -3.71 33.28 -40.39
N ALA A 226 -3.55 32.09 -40.99
CA ALA A 226 -3.42 31.94 -42.44
C ALA A 226 -4.71 32.33 -43.19
N GLY A 227 -5.87 31.99 -42.64
CA GLY A 227 -7.18 32.37 -43.19
C GLY A 227 -7.44 33.87 -43.12
N ALA A 228 -7.07 34.53 -42.02
CA ALA A 228 -7.22 35.97 -41.83
C ALA A 228 -6.32 36.78 -42.80
N ARG A 229 -5.08 36.35 -43.03
CA ARG A 229 -4.17 37.00 -44.00
C ARG A 229 -4.68 36.93 -45.44
N ARG A 230 -5.29 35.82 -45.86
CA ARG A 230 -5.85 35.66 -47.22
C ARG A 230 -7.03 36.59 -47.50
N ARG A 231 -7.77 37.01 -46.48
CA ARG A 231 -8.90 37.95 -46.63
C ARG A 231 -8.46 39.41 -46.80
N HIS A 232 -7.25 39.76 -46.35
CA HIS A 232 -6.74 41.14 -46.44
C HIS A 232 -6.09 41.50 -47.79
N CYS A 233 -5.70 40.52 -48.62
CA CYS A 233 -5.10 40.76 -49.95
C CYS A 233 -6.10 40.75 -51.12
N LYS A 234 -7.41 40.67 -50.86
CA LYS A 234 -8.47 40.70 -51.90
C LYS A 234 -9.30 41.99 -51.86
N ARG A 235 -8.64 43.16 -51.81
CA ARG A 235 -9.27 44.46 -52.01
C ARG A 235 -8.46 45.26 -53.01
#